data_AF-A0A6I6S789-F1
#
_entry.id   AF-A0A6I6S789-F1
#
_cell.length_a   1.000
_cell.length_b   1.000
_cell.length_c   1.000
_cell.angle_alpha   90.00
_cell.angle_beta   90.00
_cell.angle_gamma   90.00
#
_symmetry.space_group_name_H-M   'P 1'
#
loop_
_entity.id
_entity.type
_entity.pdbx_description
1 polymer ?
#
loop_
_entity_poly.entity_id
_entity_poly.type
_entity_poly.pdbx_seq_one_letter_code
_entity_poly.pdbx_strand_id
1 'polypeptide(L)'
;MPRKATQSTDVTTTPEAEMTRFTDEELTRIREAGFESVASHAVNYEEFSNSYPVIKDKRELVGVPFISLEWRFHDGNNSEYVSVVIMRRDNSLAVFSDGGTGICKQYKELTERIERQRGPIRHDDGLSASEYWYNADTGAISRKQPNDGGDWRKATTFYLA
;
A
#
# COMPACT_ATOMS: atom_id res chain seq x y z
N MET A 1 -37.62 -24.33 39.68
CA MET A 1 -36.54 -23.31 39.59
C MET A 1 -36.27 -23.02 38.11
N PRO A 2 -36.86 -21.97 37.51
CA PRO A 2 -36.63 -21.61 36.11
C PRO A 2 -35.36 -20.75 35.97
N ARG A 3 -34.49 -21.09 35.00
CA ARG A 3 -33.29 -20.30 34.66
C ARG A 3 -33.69 -19.14 33.74
N LYS A 4 -33.36 -17.91 34.17
CA LYS A 4 -33.56 -16.65 33.43
C LYS A 4 -32.69 -16.62 32.17
N ALA A 5 -33.30 -16.16 31.08
CA ALA A 5 -32.64 -15.80 29.83
C ALA A 5 -31.82 -14.50 30.01
N THR A 6 -30.58 -14.51 29.52
CA THR A 6 -29.72 -13.31 29.47
C THR A 6 -29.85 -12.67 28.09
N GLN A 7 -30.11 -11.36 28.10
CA GLN A 7 -30.38 -10.50 26.96
C GLN A 7 -29.22 -10.44 25.96
N SER A 8 -29.61 -10.42 24.68
CA SER A 8 -28.79 -10.09 23.52
C SER A 8 -28.43 -8.61 23.58
N THR A 9 -27.14 -8.28 23.62
CA THR A 9 -26.65 -6.92 23.42
C THR A 9 -26.57 -6.66 21.92
N ASP A 10 -27.45 -5.78 21.43
CA ASP A 10 -27.35 -5.16 20.12
C ASP A 10 -26.01 -4.43 20.00
N VAL A 11 -25.16 -4.91 19.10
CA VAL A 11 -23.95 -4.21 18.68
C VAL A 11 -24.39 -3.17 17.66
N THR A 12 -24.38 -1.91 18.08
CA THR A 12 -24.53 -0.76 17.17
C THR A 12 -23.33 -0.75 16.23
N THR A 13 -23.50 -1.31 15.04
CA THR A 13 -22.53 -1.23 13.94
C THR A 13 -22.43 0.23 13.49
N THR A 14 -21.29 0.86 13.77
CA THR A 14 -20.89 2.13 13.15
C THR A 14 -20.94 1.99 11.64
N PRO A 15 -21.55 2.91 10.88
CA PRO A 15 -21.54 2.84 9.43
C PRO A 15 -20.10 2.86 8.92
N GLU A 16 -19.68 1.73 8.37
CA GLU A 16 -18.46 1.56 7.60
C GLU A 16 -18.52 2.59 6.47
N ALA A 17 -17.57 3.53 6.44
CA ALA A 17 -17.49 4.51 5.37
C ALA A 17 -17.39 3.72 4.05
N GLU A 18 -18.42 3.80 3.20
CA GLU A 18 -18.38 3.18 1.89
C GLU A 18 -17.17 3.77 1.14
N MET A 19 -16.09 2.98 1.06
CA MET A 19 -14.96 3.23 0.17
C MET A 19 -15.49 3.10 -1.26
N THR A 20 -16.12 4.16 -1.75
CA THR A 20 -16.68 4.26 -3.10
C THR A 20 -15.54 4.12 -4.10
N ARG A 21 -15.54 3.08 -4.94
CA ARG A 21 -14.54 2.90 -6.01
C ARG A 21 -14.43 4.17 -6.86
N PHE A 22 -13.27 4.39 -7.48
CA PHE A 22 -13.12 5.46 -8.47
C PHE A 22 -14.17 5.33 -9.58
N THR A 23 -14.86 6.42 -9.88
CA THR A 23 -15.78 6.53 -11.02
C THR A 23 -15.01 6.65 -12.34
N ASP A 24 -15.62 6.27 -13.46
CA ASP A 24 -14.98 6.36 -14.78
C ASP A 24 -14.60 7.81 -15.17
N GLU A 25 -15.35 8.79 -14.68
CA GLU A 25 -15.05 10.22 -14.86
C GLU A 25 -13.83 10.67 -14.06
N GLU A 26 -13.72 10.25 -12.79
CA GLU A 26 -12.51 10.47 -11.99
C GLU A 26 -11.31 9.78 -12.62
N LEU A 27 -11.47 8.55 -13.11
CA LEU A 27 -10.41 7.80 -13.80
C LEU A 27 -9.96 8.49 -15.08
N THR A 28 -10.90 9.07 -15.84
CA THR A 28 -10.56 9.80 -17.06
C THR A 28 -9.75 11.05 -16.72
N ARG A 29 -10.18 11.81 -15.71
CA ARG A 29 -9.41 12.99 -15.23
C ARG A 29 -8.04 12.61 -14.66
N ILE A 30 -7.96 11.52 -13.90
CA ILE A 30 -6.71 10.99 -13.35
C ILE A 30 -5.77 10.55 -14.47
N ARG A 31 -6.30 9.86 -15.48
CA ARG A 31 -5.52 9.40 -16.62
C ARG A 31 -5.00 10.58 -17.43
N GLU A 32 -5.81 11.60 -17.67
CA GLU A 32 -5.42 12.81 -18.40
C GLU A 32 -4.37 13.62 -17.60
N ALA A 33 -4.65 13.95 -16.34
CA ALA A 33 -3.77 14.78 -15.52
C ALA A 33 -2.46 14.06 -15.09
N GLY A 34 -2.57 12.79 -14.69
CA GLY A 34 -1.46 12.03 -14.13
C GLY A 34 -0.52 11.46 -15.18
N PHE A 35 -1.08 10.91 -16.26
CA PHE A 35 -0.25 10.29 -17.29
C PHE A 35 0.51 11.35 -18.11
N GLU A 36 -0.09 12.49 -18.43
CA GLU A 36 0.62 13.57 -19.13
C GLU A 36 1.69 14.25 -18.26
N SER A 37 1.42 14.44 -16.96
CA SER A 37 2.41 14.95 -16.01
C SER A 37 3.62 14.02 -15.87
N VAL A 38 3.40 12.71 -15.85
CA VAL A 38 4.49 11.71 -15.77
C VAL A 38 5.20 11.56 -17.11
N ALA A 39 4.46 11.48 -18.22
CA ALA A 39 5.02 11.31 -19.56
C ALA A 39 5.86 12.51 -20.03
N SER A 40 5.56 13.73 -19.55
CA SER A 40 6.34 14.93 -19.88
C SER A 40 7.71 15.00 -19.21
N HIS A 41 7.93 14.26 -18.11
CA HIS A 41 9.17 14.27 -17.33
C HIS A 41 10.09 13.07 -17.61
N ALA A 42 9.89 12.37 -18.73
CA ALA A 42 10.56 11.13 -19.15
C ALA A 42 12.11 11.22 -19.31
N VAL A 43 12.75 12.31 -18.90
CA VAL A 43 14.20 12.53 -18.99
C VAL A 43 14.92 12.17 -17.68
N ASN A 44 14.27 12.26 -16.50
CA ASN A 44 14.89 11.88 -15.23
C ASN A 44 13.87 11.52 -14.12
N TYR A 45 13.77 10.23 -13.77
CA TYR A 45 12.90 9.72 -12.70
C TYR A 45 13.23 10.28 -11.31
N GLU A 46 14.52 10.50 -11.00
CA GLU A 46 14.95 10.95 -9.67
C GLU A 46 14.53 12.41 -9.46
N GLU A 47 14.74 13.26 -10.46
CA GLU A 47 14.27 14.65 -10.44
C GLU A 47 12.74 14.74 -10.39
N PHE A 48 12.07 13.87 -11.14
CA PHE A 48 10.62 13.77 -11.17
C PHE A 48 10.04 13.34 -9.82
N SER A 49 10.52 12.24 -9.24
CA SER A 49 10.04 11.74 -7.95
C SER A 49 10.37 12.69 -6.79
N ASN A 50 11.49 13.40 -6.84
CA ASN A 50 11.85 14.45 -5.87
C ASN A 50 10.93 15.68 -5.92
N SER A 51 10.16 15.84 -7.00
CA SER A 51 9.24 16.96 -7.17
C SER A 51 7.89 16.75 -6.46
N TYR A 52 7.64 15.55 -5.92
CA TYR A 52 6.37 15.22 -5.25
C TYR A 52 6.54 14.94 -3.76
N PRO A 53 5.46 15.17 -2.96
CA PRO A 53 5.44 14.77 -1.56
C PRO A 53 5.73 13.28 -1.39
N VAL A 54 6.67 12.97 -0.48
CA VAL A 54 7.00 11.59 -0.11
C VAL A 54 6.11 11.14 1.05
N ILE A 55 5.41 10.03 0.85
CA ILE A 55 4.63 9.33 1.88
C ILE A 55 5.61 8.60 2.79
N LYS A 56 5.72 9.09 4.03
CA LYS A 56 6.63 8.53 5.03
C LYS A 56 6.01 7.37 5.79
N ASP A 57 4.70 7.40 6.04
CA ASP A 57 3.97 6.28 6.63
C ASP A 57 3.01 5.65 5.61
N LYS A 58 3.34 4.42 5.17
CA LYS A 58 2.50 3.67 4.22
C LYS A 58 1.12 3.31 4.80
N ARG A 59 0.90 3.42 6.11
CA ARG A 59 -0.44 3.28 6.72
C ARG A 59 -1.44 4.28 6.17
N GLU A 60 -0.99 5.44 5.68
CA GLU A 60 -1.84 6.44 5.02
C GLU A 60 -2.51 5.90 3.75
N LEU A 61 -1.98 4.83 3.15
CA LEU A 61 -2.52 4.22 1.94
C LEU A 61 -3.35 2.97 2.23
N VAL A 62 -3.46 2.52 3.49
CA VAL A 62 -4.21 1.31 3.83
C VAL A 62 -5.71 1.57 3.69
N GLY A 63 -6.39 0.81 2.84
CA GLY A 63 -7.80 1.08 2.51
C GLY A 63 -8.02 2.41 1.79
N VAL A 64 -6.98 3.06 1.28
CA VAL A 64 -7.12 4.35 0.58
C VAL A 64 -6.82 4.12 -0.89
N PRO A 65 -7.80 4.25 -1.79
CA PRO A 65 -7.57 3.91 -3.18
C PRO A 65 -6.65 4.90 -3.88
N PHE A 66 -5.76 4.38 -4.72
CA PHE A 66 -4.81 5.16 -5.50
C PHE A 66 -4.53 4.50 -6.85
N ILE A 67 -3.88 5.26 -7.74
CA ILE A 67 -3.42 4.76 -9.04
C ILE A 67 -1.92 4.88 -9.10
N SER A 68 -1.24 3.78 -9.40
CA SER A 68 0.19 3.78 -9.69
C SER A 68 0.40 4.21 -11.13
N LEU A 69 1.33 5.14 -11.32
CA LEU A 69 1.60 5.73 -12.64
C LEU A 69 2.95 5.27 -13.19
N GLU A 70 3.96 5.23 -12.33
CA GLU A 70 5.32 4.80 -12.65
C GLU A 70 5.98 4.24 -11.39
N TRP A 71 6.84 3.25 -11.57
CA TRP A 71 7.65 2.71 -10.48
C TRP A 71 9.05 2.38 -10.98
N ARG A 72 10.02 2.38 -10.07
CA ARG A 72 11.42 2.06 -10.39
C ARG A 72 12.05 1.23 -9.30
N PHE A 73 12.81 0.22 -9.71
CA PHE A 73 13.60 -0.61 -8.80
C PHE A 73 15.00 -0.02 -8.64
N HIS A 74 15.52 -0.14 -7.43
CA HIS A 74 16.80 0.42 -7.02
C HIS A 74 17.54 -0.60 -6.17
N ASP A 75 18.84 -0.73 -6.40
CA ASP A 75 19.72 -1.51 -5.53
C ASP A 75 20.01 -0.69 -4.25
N GLY A 76 19.49 -1.16 -3.11
CA GLY A 76 19.80 -0.57 -1.81
C GLY A 76 20.94 -1.31 -1.10
N ASN A 77 21.52 -0.68 -0.09
CA ASN A 77 22.64 -1.25 0.68
C ASN A 77 22.31 -2.59 1.38
N ASN A 78 21.03 -2.82 1.71
CA ASN A 78 20.58 -4.00 2.46
C ASN A 78 19.64 -4.90 1.66
N SER A 79 18.99 -4.36 0.63
CA SER A 79 18.07 -5.06 -0.27
C SER A 79 17.65 -4.11 -1.39
N GLU A 80 17.18 -4.69 -2.50
CA GLU A 80 16.51 -3.93 -3.54
C GLU A 80 15.20 -3.33 -3.02
N TYR A 81 14.87 -2.13 -3.49
CA TYR A 81 13.62 -1.44 -3.16
C TYR A 81 12.97 -0.85 -4.40
N VAL A 82 11.66 -0.62 -4.30
CA VAL A 82 10.87 0.08 -5.31
C VAL A 82 10.52 1.48 -4.82
N SER A 83 10.57 2.46 -5.71
CA SER A 83 9.90 3.75 -5.54
C SER A 83 8.73 3.81 -6.51
N VAL A 84 7.60 4.36 -6.08
CA VAL A 84 6.35 4.36 -6.85
C VAL A 84 5.74 5.76 -6.82
N VAL A 85 5.47 6.31 -7.99
CA VAL A 85 4.67 7.52 -8.15
C VAL A 85 3.21 7.12 -8.26
N ILE A 86 2.39 7.69 -7.38
CA ILE A 86 0.96 7.45 -7.34
C ILE A 86 0.17 8.74 -7.52
N MET A 87 -1.07 8.58 -7.97
CA MET A 87 -2.11 9.59 -7.89
C MET A 87 -3.16 9.20 -6.85
N ARG A 88 -3.49 10.14 -5.99
CA ARG A 88 -4.56 10.04 -4.99
C ARG A 88 -5.90 10.52 -5.56
N ARG A 89 -7.00 10.29 -4.83
CA ARG A 89 -8.36 10.70 -5.24
C ARG A 89 -8.54 12.19 -5.51
N ASP A 90 -7.81 13.02 -4.80
CA ASP A 90 -7.80 14.47 -4.97
C ASP A 90 -6.95 14.92 -6.18
N ASN A 91 -6.52 13.99 -7.03
CA ASN A 91 -5.58 14.18 -8.14
C ASN A 91 -4.18 14.66 -7.71
N SER A 92 -3.88 14.66 -6.42
CA SER A 92 -2.53 14.94 -5.96
C SER A 92 -1.59 13.78 -6.27
N LEU A 93 -0.37 14.12 -6.69
CA LEU A 93 0.70 13.17 -6.91
C LEU A 93 1.52 13.01 -5.64
N ALA A 94 1.94 11.78 -5.36
CA ALA A 94 2.81 11.46 -4.24
C ALA A 94 3.74 10.31 -4.60
N VAL A 95 4.85 10.19 -3.86
CA VAL A 95 5.78 9.05 -3.99
C VAL A 95 5.79 8.25 -2.70
N PHE A 96 5.82 6.93 -2.80
CA PHE A 96 6.21 6.08 -1.69
C PHE A 96 7.30 5.10 -2.11
N SER A 97 8.10 4.64 -1.15
CA SER A 97 9.13 3.63 -1.39
C SER A 97 8.94 2.40 -0.50
N ASP A 98 9.38 1.25 -1.00
CA ASP A 98 9.34 -0.01 -0.27
C ASP A 98 10.50 -0.93 -0.62
N GLY A 99 11.29 -1.33 0.38
CA GLY A 99 12.45 -2.22 0.20
C GLY A 99 12.48 -3.46 1.10
N GLY A 100 11.44 -3.65 1.92
CA GLY A 100 11.41 -4.69 2.95
C GLY A 100 10.03 -5.31 3.17
N THR A 101 9.04 -5.02 2.32
CA THR A 101 7.70 -5.60 2.41
C THR A 101 7.31 -6.32 1.13
N GLY A 102 6.05 -6.78 1.04
CA GLY A 102 5.53 -7.49 -0.12
C GLY A 102 5.39 -6.62 -1.37
N ILE A 103 5.37 -5.29 -1.23
CA ILE A 103 5.08 -4.37 -2.35
C ILE A 103 6.18 -4.41 -3.43
N CYS A 104 7.46 -4.35 -3.05
CA CYS A 104 8.56 -4.41 -4.03
C CYS A 104 8.45 -5.67 -4.91
N LYS A 105 8.22 -6.82 -4.27
CA LYS A 105 8.01 -8.09 -4.97
C LYS A 105 6.79 -8.06 -5.89
N GLN A 106 5.67 -7.52 -5.42
CA GLN A 106 4.45 -7.44 -6.23
C GLN A 106 4.62 -6.53 -7.45
N TYR A 107 5.37 -5.42 -7.33
CA TYR A 107 5.70 -4.60 -8.51
C TYR A 107 6.62 -5.32 -9.50
N LYS A 108 7.55 -6.17 -9.03
CA LYS A 108 8.35 -7.02 -9.92
C LYS A 108 7.46 -7.98 -10.70
N GLU A 109 6.63 -8.74 -10.00
CA GLU A 109 5.67 -9.68 -10.60
C GLU A 109 4.73 -8.94 -11.59
N LEU A 110 4.28 -7.74 -11.22
CA LEU A 110 3.49 -6.89 -12.11
C LEU A 110 4.28 -6.49 -13.36
N THR A 111 5.52 -6.01 -13.21
CA THR A 111 6.39 -5.58 -14.30
C THR A 111 6.67 -6.72 -15.27
N GLU A 112 6.95 -7.91 -14.75
CA GLU A 112 7.13 -9.13 -15.56
C GLU A 112 5.87 -9.45 -16.36
N ARG A 113 4.69 -9.29 -15.76
CA ARG A 113 3.40 -9.56 -16.40
C ARG A 113 3.03 -8.56 -17.49
N ILE A 114 3.36 -7.28 -17.31
CA ILE A 114 2.94 -6.19 -18.23
C ILE A 114 4.08 -5.66 -19.11
N GLU A 115 5.31 -6.15 -18.92
CA GLU A 115 6.53 -5.79 -19.63
C GLU A 115 6.85 -4.28 -19.63
N ARG A 116 6.41 -3.57 -18.60
CA ARG A 116 6.66 -2.13 -18.42
C ARG A 116 6.61 -1.74 -16.94
N GLN A 117 7.30 -0.65 -16.61
CA GLN A 117 7.35 -0.06 -15.27
C GLN A 117 6.47 1.19 -15.13
N ARG A 118 5.47 1.34 -16.01
CA ARG A 118 4.62 2.52 -16.12
C ARG A 118 3.22 2.20 -16.62
N GLY A 119 2.32 3.15 -16.40
CA GLY A 119 0.93 3.13 -16.84
C GLY A 119 -0.02 3.06 -15.65
N PRO A 120 -1.26 3.54 -15.81
CA PRO A 120 -2.21 3.59 -14.71
C PRO A 120 -2.58 2.17 -14.28
N ILE A 121 -2.19 1.80 -13.06
CA ILE A 121 -2.58 0.55 -12.40
C ILE A 121 -3.42 0.93 -11.18
N ARG A 122 -4.64 0.40 -11.14
CA ARG A 122 -5.60 0.70 -10.08
C ARG A 122 -5.34 -0.16 -8.86
N HIS A 123 -5.37 0.48 -7.70
CA HIS A 123 -5.42 -0.15 -6.39
C HIS A 123 -6.69 0.33 -5.71
N ASP A 124 -7.82 -0.27 -6.10
CA ASP A 124 -9.17 0.17 -5.71
C ASP A 124 -9.45 0.00 -4.21
N ASP A 125 -8.66 -0.84 -3.53
CA ASP A 125 -8.70 -1.05 -2.08
C ASP A 125 -7.44 -0.50 -1.38
N GLY A 126 -6.57 0.20 -2.12
CA GLY A 126 -5.33 0.77 -1.62
C GLY A 126 -4.28 -0.28 -1.24
N LEU A 127 -3.65 -0.09 -0.09
CA LEU A 127 -2.78 -1.09 0.51
C LEU A 127 -3.57 -1.95 1.52
N SER A 128 -3.14 -3.19 1.68
CA SER A 128 -3.44 -4.00 2.86
C SER A 128 -2.21 -4.08 3.76
N ALA A 129 -2.44 -4.29 5.06
CA ALA A 129 -1.38 -4.45 6.05
C ALA A 129 -1.58 -5.75 6.83
N SER A 130 -0.49 -6.48 7.03
CA SER A 130 -0.42 -7.64 7.91
C SER A 130 0.47 -7.30 9.10
N GLU A 131 -0.11 -7.27 10.29
CA GLU A 131 0.63 -7.14 11.54
C GLU A 131 0.98 -8.51 12.11
N TYR A 132 2.23 -8.68 12.53
CA TYR A 132 2.72 -9.91 13.13
C TYR A 132 3.85 -9.62 14.11
N TRP A 133 4.18 -10.62 14.90
CA TRP A 133 5.35 -10.67 15.76
C TRP A 133 6.40 -11.53 15.09
N TYR A 134 7.63 -11.06 15.09
CA TYR A 134 8.78 -11.74 14.52
C TYR A 134 9.86 -11.90 15.58
N ASN A 135 10.42 -13.10 15.68
CA ASN A 135 11.55 -13.37 16.55
C ASN A 135 12.86 -13.27 15.75
N ALA A 136 13.74 -12.35 16.13
CA ALA A 136 14.95 -12.05 15.37
C ALA A 136 15.98 -13.19 15.40
N ASP A 137 16.00 -13.98 16.47
CA ASP A 137 16.98 -15.06 16.67
C ASP A 137 16.60 -16.32 15.88
N THR A 138 15.31 -16.62 15.82
CA THR A 138 14.78 -17.88 15.24
C THR A 138 14.17 -17.71 13.86
N GLY A 139 13.85 -16.47 13.46
CA GLY A 139 13.11 -16.19 12.23
C GLY A 139 11.60 -16.49 12.31
N ALA A 140 11.10 -16.93 13.46
CA ALA A 140 9.70 -17.33 13.62
C ALA A 140 8.75 -16.14 13.51
N ILE A 141 7.56 -16.37 12.95
CA ILE A 141 6.48 -15.38 12.81
C ILE A 141 5.19 -15.84 13.52
N SER A 142 4.49 -14.91 14.17
CA SER A 142 3.22 -15.19 14.84
C SER A 142 2.24 -14.03 14.69
N ARG A 143 0.95 -14.33 14.51
CA ARG A 143 -0.11 -13.29 14.48
C ARG A 143 -0.48 -12.75 15.86
N LYS A 144 -0.05 -13.43 16.94
CA LYS A 144 -0.28 -13.02 18.32
C LYS A 144 1.07 -12.94 19.04
N GLN A 145 1.21 -12.03 19.98
CA GLN A 145 2.43 -11.95 20.79
C GLN A 145 2.61 -13.28 21.53
N PRO A 146 3.71 -14.02 21.30
CA PRO A 146 3.99 -15.23 22.05
C PRO A 146 4.48 -14.88 23.46
N ASN A 147 4.08 -15.70 24.43
CA ASN A 147 4.48 -15.55 25.84
C ASN A 147 5.50 -16.63 26.25
N ASP A 148 6.43 -16.94 25.36
CA ASP A 148 7.48 -17.97 25.55
C ASP A 148 8.81 -17.40 26.06
N GLY A 149 8.88 -16.08 26.29
CA GLY A 149 10.08 -15.39 26.75
C GLY A 149 11.10 -15.10 25.65
N GLY A 150 10.80 -15.36 24.37
CA GLY A 150 11.66 -15.01 23.24
C GLY A 150 11.67 -13.51 22.92
N ASP A 151 12.71 -13.03 22.20
CA ASP A 151 12.80 -11.65 21.69
C ASP A 151 11.86 -11.44 20.49
N TRP A 152 10.56 -11.31 20.78
CA TRP A 152 9.53 -11.06 19.80
C TRP A 152 9.34 -9.55 19.57
N ARG A 153 9.43 -9.13 18.31
CA ARG A 153 9.28 -7.74 17.87
C ARG A 153 8.05 -7.60 16.98
N LYS A 154 7.29 -6.52 17.17
CA LYS A 154 6.14 -6.21 16.30
C LYS A 154 6.64 -5.75 14.93
N ALA A 155 6.06 -6.30 13.87
CA ALA A 155 6.36 -5.98 12.48
C ALA A 155 5.07 -5.80 11.67
N THR A 156 5.19 -5.07 10.57
CA THR A 156 4.08 -4.83 9.63
C THR A 156 4.60 -4.99 8.21
N THR A 157 3.90 -5.80 7.42
CA THR A 157 4.14 -5.93 5.99
C THR A 157 2.96 -5.36 5.22
N PHE A 158 3.23 -4.52 4.23
CA PHE A 158 2.22 -3.96 3.34
C PHE A 158 2.16 -4.75 2.03
N TYR A 159 0.99 -4.73 1.40
CA TYR A 159 0.74 -5.36 0.11
C TYR A 159 -0.19 -4.48 -0.71
N LEU A 160 -0.04 -4.50 -2.03
CA LEU A 160 -1.02 -3.99 -2.98
C LEU A 160 -2.28 -4.85 -2.86
N ALA A 161 -3.44 -4.19 -2.67
CA ALA A 161 -4.75 -4.82 -2.66
C ALA A 161 -5.44 -4.63 -4.02
#